data_AF-A0A2V9VN33-F1
#
_entry.id   AF-A0A2V9VN33-F1
#
_cell.length_a   1.000
_cell.length_b   1.000
_cell.length_c   1.000
_cell.angle_alpha   90.00
_cell.angle_beta   90.00
_cell.angle_gamma   90.00
#
_symmetry.space_group_name_H-M   'P 1'
#
loop_
_entity.id
_entity.type
_entity.pdbx_description
1 polymer ?
#
loop_
_entity_poly.entity_id
_entity_poly.type
_entity_poly.pdbx_seq_one_letter_code
_entity_poly.pdbx_strand_id
1 'polypeptide(L)'
;MELEAIGRKHAGEDQINWITAFFMAMFHVGAIAALFFFSWKALFVACFLWWVSGSLGIGMSYHRLLTHRGYKTPKWVEYFLTVCATLALEGGPIFWVATHRIHHKYSDQEGDPHSPIDGTWWAHMGWILMGKSMHHDTTTLARYVPDLAKDKFHVWITKYHYVPMIVLGVILLAIGGLPFMMWGIFVRTVVGLHATWAVNSITHMWGSRRFSTRDLSTNNFLVAIFTFGEGWHNNHHAHPTSARHGLTWYEVDLNWYGIWVLKTLGLAWDIRKVNLAEIKGGLVAAPNGGLDARRSTGRTPRRSIGQKWIVLAIAFQLRDTIVTSEGLHADFEPPQNDCLLHRAGRGPGGARGRA
;
A
#
# COMPACT_ATOMS: atom_id res chain seq x y z
N MET A 1 -10.57 -30.86 1.03
CA MET A 1 -11.59 -30.58 2.07
C MET A 1 -12.31 -29.36 1.56
N GLU A 2 -13.42 -29.58 0.88
CA GLU A 2 -14.30 -28.50 0.42
C GLU A 2 -14.77 -27.71 1.63
N LEU A 3 -14.58 -26.40 1.57
CA LEU A 3 -15.13 -25.43 2.50
C LEU A 3 -16.65 -25.45 2.30
N GLU A 4 -17.34 -26.38 2.96
CA GLU A 4 -18.77 -26.22 3.20
C GLU A 4 -18.95 -24.85 3.84
N ALA A 5 -19.58 -23.98 3.07
CA ALA A 5 -19.97 -22.64 3.45
C ALA A 5 -20.76 -22.74 4.76
N ILE A 6 -20.06 -22.53 5.88
CA ILE A 6 -20.66 -22.32 7.18
C ILE A 6 -21.61 -21.15 6.95
N GLY A 7 -22.92 -21.42 7.01
CA GLY A 7 -23.99 -20.45 6.85
C GLY A 7 -23.94 -19.39 7.96
N ARG A 8 -22.96 -18.50 7.89
CA ARG A 8 -22.87 -17.28 8.67
C ARG A 8 -23.78 -16.26 8.00
N LYS A 9 -24.68 -15.66 8.77
CA LYS A 9 -25.42 -14.50 8.29
C LYS A 9 -24.40 -13.38 8.15
N HIS A 10 -24.23 -12.84 6.94
CA HIS A 10 -23.35 -11.72 6.70
C HIS A 10 -23.61 -10.63 7.75
N ALA A 11 -22.56 -10.06 8.33
CA ALA A 11 -22.66 -9.08 9.41
C ALA A 11 -23.26 -7.71 8.96
N GLY A 12 -23.85 -7.63 7.77
CA GLY A 12 -24.57 -6.47 7.25
C GLY A 12 -25.96 -6.86 6.75
N GLU A 13 -26.93 -5.95 6.84
CA GLU A 13 -28.18 -6.09 6.09
C GLU A 13 -27.83 -6.40 4.62
N ASP A 14 -28.43 -7.44 4.01
CA ASP A 14 -28.12 -7.96 2.66
C ASP A 14 -28.42 -6.97 1.51
N GLN A 15 -28.44 -5.67 1.80
CA GLN A 15 -28.73 -4.60 0.87
C GLN A 15 -27.44 -3.90 0.43
N ILE A 16 -27.35 -3.61 -0.87
CA ILE A 16 -26.25 -2.84 -1.44
C ILE A 16 -26.34 -1.39 -0.95
N ASN A 17 -25.23 -0.87 -0.45
CA ASN A 17 -25.06 0.54 -0.17
C ASN A 17 -24.80 1.29 -1.48
N TRP A 18 -25.88 1.68 -2.17
CA TRP A 18 -25.79 2.29 -3.49
C TRP A 18 -24.95 3.58 -3.55
N ILE A 19 -24.90 4.35 -2.46
CA ILE A 19 -24.06 5.55 -2.39
C ILE A 19 -22.59 5.15 -2.45
N THR A 20 -22.19 4.21 -1.59
CA THR A 20 -20.80 3.73 -1.53
C THR A 20 -20.42 3.02 -2.83
N ALA A 21 -21.31 2.17 -3.35
CA ALA A 21 -21.11 1.48 -4.61
C ALA A 21 -20.95 2.45 -5.79
N PHE A 22 -21.76 3.50 -5.85
CA PHE A 22 -21.66 4.53 -6.89
C PHE A 22 -20.30 5.24 -6.85
N PHE A 23 -19.88 5.75 -5.69
CA PHE A 23 -18.58 6.40 -5.57
C PHE A 23 -17.43 5.43 -5.84
N MET A 24 -17.53 4.18 -5.38
CA MET A 24 -16.54 3.16 -5.67
C MET A 24 -16.41 2.95 -7.18
N ALA A 25 -17.52 2.72 -7.88
CA ALA A 25 -17.52 2.56 -9.33
C ALA A 25 -16.97 3.79 -10.05
N MET A 26 -17.38 5.00 -9.64
CA MET A 26 -16.89 6.26 -10.20
C MET A 26 -15.37 6.39 -10.06
N PHE A 27 -14.80 6.06 -8.90
CA PHE A 27 -13.35 6.14 -8.68
C PHE A 27 -12.60 5.12 -9.55
N HIS A 28 -13.13 3.91 -9.71
CA HIS A 28 -12.52 2.87 -10.55
C HIS A 28 -12.60 3.21 -12.05
N VAL A 29 -13.74 3.70 -12.53
CA VAL A 29 -13.88 4.20 -13.91
C VAL A 29 -12.93 5.37 -14.15
N GLY A 30 -12.85 6.31 -13.19
CA GLY A 30 -11.90 7.42 -13.27
C GLY A 30 -10.44 6.97 -13.29
N ALA A 31 -10.07 5.91 -12.56
CA ALA A 31 -8.72 5.36 -12.58
C ALA A 31 -8.37 4.72 -13.93
N ILE A 32 -9.34 4.05 -14.58
CA ILE A 32 -9.17 3.53 -15.95
C ILE A 32 -9.03 4.71 -16.93
N ALA A 33 -9.88 5.72 -16.83
CA ALA A 33 -9.80 6.91 -17.66
C ALA A 33 -8.47 7.68 -17.47
N ALA A 34 -7.92 7.69 -16.25
CA ALA A 34 -6.66 8.35 -15.94
C ALA A 34 -5.45 7.81 -16.73
N LEU A 35 -5.51 6.56 -17.21
CA LEU A 35 -4.46 5.97 -18.04
C LEU A 35 -4.23 6.77 -19.33
N PHE A 36 -5.27 7.44 -19.85
CA PHE A 36 -5.16 8.33 -21.03
C PHE A 36 -4.56 9.71 -20.71
N PHE A 37 -4.38 10.04 -19.43
CA PHE A 37 -3.79 11.31 -18.95
C PHE A 37 -2.42 11.09 -18.31
N PHE A 38 -1.69 10.05 -18.71
CA PHE A 38 -0.39 9.72 -18.14
C PHE A 38 0.65 10.84 -18.35
N SER A 39 1.38 11.13 -17.28
CA SER A 39 2.67 11.80 -17.37
C SER A 39 3.55 11.35 -16.21
N TRP A 40 4.87 11.33 -16.41
CA TRP A 40 5.82 11.00 -15.36
C TRP A 40 5.68 11.88 -14.11
N LYS A 41 5.43 13.19 -14.30
CA LYS A 41 5.20 14.11 -13.19
C LYS A 41 3.95 13.74 -12.39
N ALA A 42 2.85 13.43 -13.07
CA ALA A 42 1.60 13.02 -12.43
C ALA A 42 1.76 11.68 -11.69
N LEU A 43 2.52 10.73 -12.25
CA LEU A 43 2.86 9.47 -11.59
C LEU A 43 3.64 9.72 -10.29
N PHE A 44 4.69 10.54 -10.31
CA PHE A 44 5.47 10.84 -9.10
C PHE A 44 4.63 11.54 -8.02
N VAL A 45 3.76 12.47 -8.42
CA VAL A 45 2.80 13.11 -7.51
C VAL A 45 1.85 12.09 -6.93
N ALA A 46 1.33 11.16 -7.73
CA ALA A 46 0.47 10.07 -7.26
C ALA A 46 1.21 9.15 -6.27
N CYS A 47 2.44 8.73 -6.56
CA CYS A 47 3.25 7.91 -5.65
C CYS A 47 3.52 8.64 -4.32
N PHE A 48 3.84 9.93 -4.37
CA PHE A 48 4.03 10.74 -3.16
C PHE A 48 2.74 10.85 -2.34
N LEU A 49 1.62 11.17 -2.98
CA LEU A 49 0.32 11.25 -2.32
C LEU A 49 -0.16 9.90 -1.79
N TRP A 50 0.20 8.80 -2.45
CA TRP A 50 -0.06 7.45 -1.99
C TRP A 50 0.69 7.16 -0.68
N TRP A 51 1.96 7.56 -0.59
CA TRP A 51 2.71 7.49 0.67
C TRP A 51 2.09 8.39 1.74
N VAL A 52 1.68 9.62 1.40
CA VAL A 52 1.01 10.52 2.37
C VAL A 52 -0.28 9.89 2.91
N SER A 53 -1.17 9.39 2.04
CA SER A 53 -2.45 8.85 2.49
C SER A 53 -2.33 7.46 3.14
N GLY A 54 -1.50 6.57 2.57
CA GLY A 54 -1.36 5.19 3.04
C GLY A 54 -0.40 5.05 4.23
N SER A 55 0.78 5.68 4.17
CA SER A 55 1.78 5.57 5.24
C SER A 55 1.49 6.52 6.39
N LEU A 56 1.54 7.84 6.15
CA LEU A 56 1.29 8.83 7.22
C LEU A 56 -0.15 8.76 7.72
N GLY A 57 -1.09 8.60 6.80
CA GLY A 57 -2.51 8.52 7.08
C GLY A 57 -2.95 7.20 7.71
N ILE A 58 -3.12 6.15 6.90
CA ILE A 58 -3.66 4.87 7.37
C ILE A 58 -2.71 4.20 8.38
N GLY A 59 -1.47 3.92 7.99
CA GLY A 59 -0.52 3.16 8.80
C GLY A 59 -0.12 3.86 10.10
N MET A 60 0.39 5.08 10.02
CA MET A 60 0.88 5.81 11.19
C MET A 60 -0.26 6.39 12.03
N SER A 61 -1.34 6.92 11.43
CA SER A 61 -2.44 7.54 12.18
C SER A 61 -3.58 6.58 12.51
N TYR A 62 -4.45 6.27 11.55
CA TYR A 62 -5.68 5.52 11.84
C TYR A 62 -5.37 4.19 12.54
N HIS A 63 -4.35 3.49 12.04
CA HIS A 63 -4.00 2.19 12.55
C HIS A 63 -3.19 2.27 13.85
N ARG A 64 -1.92 2.71 13.79
CA ARG A 64 -0.98 2.59 14.92
C ARG A 64 -1.22 3.62 16.03
N LEU A 65 -1.71 4.82 15.70
CA LEU A 65 -1.94 5.90 16.67
C LEU A 65 -3.35 5.86 17.24
N LEU A 66 -4.39 5.95 16.40
CA LEU A 66 -5.77 6.11 16.85
C LEU A 66 -6.41 4.79 17.29
N THR A 67 -6.16 3.70 16.54
CA THR A 67 -6.74 2.39 16.88
C THR A 67 -5.99 1.76 18.04
N HIS A 68 -4.68 1.57 17.89
CA HIS A 68 -3.90 0.73 18.80
C HIS A 68 -3.12 1.47 19.87
N ARG A 69 -3.07 2.81 19.81
CA ARG A 69 -2.38 3.65 20.80
C ARG A 69 -0.93 3.18 21.01
N GLY A 70 -0.26 2.80 19.93
CA GLY A 70 1.10 2.30 19.94
C GLY A 70 2.14 3.37 20.21
N TYR A 71 1.77 4.65 20.06
CA TYR A 71 2.57 5.80 20.46
C TYR A 71 1.65 6.99 20.78
N LYS A 72 2.25 8.05 21.34
CA LYS A 72 1.59 9.34 21.58
C LYS A 72 2.32 10.44 20.83
N THR A 73 1.60 11.51 20.48
CA THR A 73 2.12 12.66 19.74
C THR A 73 1.34 13.92 20.14
N PRO A 74 1.86 15.15 19.91
CA PRO A 74 1.09 16.36 20.16
C PRO A 74 -0.17 16.39 19.30
N LYS A 75 -1.24 17.03 19.80
CA LYS A 75 -2.54 17.04 19.11
C LYS A 75 -2.49 17.56 17.68
N TRP A 76 -1.66 18.56 17.39
CA TRP A 76 -1.52 19.07 16.02
C TRP A 76 -0.90 18.05 15.05
N VAL A 77 0.00 17.17 15.52
CA VAL A 77 0.55 16.07 14.71
C VAL A 77 -0.52 14.99 14.52
N GLU A 78 -1.22 14.61 15.59
CA GLU A 78 -2.34 13.65 15.51
C GLU A 78 -3.39 14.12 14.49
N TYR A 79 -3.76 15.39 14.54
CA TYR A 79 -4.74 15.98 13.61
C TYR A 79 -4.20 16.06 12.18
N PHE A 80 -2.94 16.46 11.99
CA PHE A 80 -2.30 16.47 10.68
C PHE A 80 -2.31 15.08 10.03
N LEU A 81 -1.85 14.05 10.75
CA LEU A 81 -1.83 12.68 10.22
C LEU A 81 -3.25 12.15 9.99
N THR A 82 -4.22 12.55 10.81
CA THR A 82 -5.65 12.24 10.61
C THR A 82 -6.18 12.86 9.31
N VAL A 83 -5.81 14.11 8.97
CA VAL A 83 -6.15 14.71 7.67
C VAL A 83 -5.49 13.92 6.53
N CYS A 84 -4.22 13.53 6.65
CA CYS A 84 -3.57 12.67 5.67
C CYS A 84 -4.34 11.36 5.45
N ALA A 85 -4.86 10.75 6.53
CA ALA A 85 -5.65 9.51 6.45
C ALA A 85 -6.97 9.69 5.70
N THR A 86 -7.65 10.82 5.87
CA THR A 86 -8.89 11.09 5.11
C THR A 86 -8.68 11.13 3.60
N LEU A 87 -7.45 11.39 3.13
CA LEU A 87 -7.12 11.32 1.72
C LEU A 87 -7.16 9.88 1.18
N ALA A 88 -7.19 8.84 2.00
CA ALA A 88 -7.29 7.45 1.53
C ALA A 88 -8.70 7.05 1.06
N LEU A 89 -9.72 7.88 1.35
CA LEU A 89 -11.14 7.59 1.05
C LEU A 89 -11.68 6.32 1.73
N GLU A 90 -11.18 5.98 2.92
CA GLU A 90 -11.62 4.82 3.70
C GLU A 90 -12.60 5.19 4.83
N GLY A 91 -13.24 6.35 4.72
CA GLY A 91 -14.14 6.91 5.72
C GLY A 91 -13.45 7.78 6.78
N GLY A 92 -14.27 8.32 7.69
CA GLY A 92 -13.80 9.14 8.81
C GLY A 92 -13.08 8.31 9.88
N PRO A 93 -12.27 8.94 10.76
CA PRO A 93 -11.49 8.23 11.77
C PRO A 93 -12.36 7.41 12.73
N ILE A 94 -13.52 7.92 13.12
CA ILE A 94 -14.43 7.19 14.02
C ILE A 94 -14.93 5.89 13.38
N PHE A 95 -15.31 5.94 12.10
CA PHE A 95 -15.73 4.75 11.36
C PHE A 95 -14.61 3.74 11.24
N TRP A 96 -13.46 4.18 10.71
CA TRP A 96 -12.34 3.29 10.44
C TRP A 96 -11.83 2.62 11.72
N VAL A 97 -11.61 3.41 12.77
CA VAL A 97 -11.11 2.91 14.06
C VAL A 97 -12.13 1.99 14.73
N ALA A 98 -13.43 2.30 14.68
CA ALA A 98 -14.45 1.42 15.25
C ALA A 98 -14.50 0.08 14.53
N THR A 99 -14.55 0.09 13.20
CA THR A 99 -14.52 -1.12 12.36
C THR A 99 -13.28 -1.96 12.66
N HIS A 100 -12.10 -1.33 12.72
CA HIS A 100 -10.85 -2.05 13.00
C HIS A 100 -10.78 -2.63 14.42
N ARG A 101 -11.30 -1.90 15.43
CA ARG A 101 -11.40 -2.44 16.81
C ARG A 101 -12.38 -3.62 16.89
N ILE A 102 -13.48 -3.58 16.14
CA ILE A 102 -14.42 -4.70 16.04
C ILE A 102 -13.74 -5.89 15.36
N HIS A 103 -13.04 -5.67 14.25
CA HIS A 103 -12.23 -6.70 13.58
C HIS A 103 -11.24 -7.34 14.56
N HIS A 104 -10.41 -6.57 15.27
CA HIS A 104 -9.50 -7.17 16.26
C HIS A 104 -10.20 -7.95 17.38
N LYS A 105 -11.43 -7.56 17.75
CA LYS A 105 -12.22 -8.25 18.77
C LYS A 105 -12.83 -9.55 18.24
N TYR A 106 -13.27 -9.59 16.99
CA TYR A 106 -13.99 -10.72 16.41
C TYR A 106 -13.26 -11.40 15.25
N SER A 107 -11.98 -11.10 15.03
CA SER A 107 -11.22 -11.49 13.83
C SER A 107 -11.43 -12.95 13.44
N ASP A 108 -11.88 -13.16 12.20
CA ASP A 108 -12.20 -14.45 11.61
C ASP A 108 -13.27 -15.27 12.39
N GLN A 109 -14.12 -14.57 13.15
CA GLN A 109 -15.26 -15.11 13.90
C GLN A 109 -16.52 -14.34 13.52
N GLU A 110 -17.66 -14.81 14.05
CA GLU A 110 -18.93 -14.13 13.88
C GLU A 110 -18.85 -12.68 14.40
N GLY A 111 -19.27 -11.71 13.58
CA GLY A 111 -19.23 -10.29 13.89
C GLY A 111 -17.96 -9.54 13.47
N ASP A 112 -17.00 -10.21 12.83
CA ASP A 112 -15.91 -9.54 12.10
C ASP A 112 -16.46 -8.88 10.82
N PRO A 113 -16.31 -7.56 10.62
CA PRO A 113 -16.87 -6.85 9.47
C PRO A 113 -16.39 -7.39 8.12
N HIS A 114 -15.16 -7.88 8.04
CA HIS A 114 -14.51 -8.25 6.78
C HIS A 114 -13.76 -9.58 6.89
N SER A 115 -14.40 -10.56 7.54
CA SER A 115 -13.89 -11.91 7.67
C SER A 115 -13.69 -12.57 6.29
N PRO A 116 -12.52 -13.20 6.03
CA PRO A 116 -12.29 -13.99 4.82
C PRO A 116 -13.10 -15.30 4.82
N ILE A 117 -13.61 -15.75 5.98
CA ILE A 117 -14.48 -16.92 6.09
C ILE A 117 -15.84 -16.66 5.42
N ASP A 118 -16.26 -15.40 5.39
CA ASP A 118 -17.50 -14.97 4.71
C ASP A 118 -17.26 -14.78 3.19
N GLY A 119 -16.02 -15.01 2.74
CA GLY A 119 -15.64 -15.06 1.33
C GLY A 119 -14.44 -14.16 1.02
N THR A 120 -13.58 -14.61 0.12
CA THR A 120 -12.41 -13.83 -0.33
C THR A 120 -12.79 -12.47 -0.90
N TRP A 121 -13.84 -12.42 -1.73
CA TRP A 121 -14.34 -11.17 -2.29
C TRP A 121 -14.98 -10.29 -1.22
N TRP A 122 -15.67 -10.91 -0.26
CA TRP A 122 -16.26 -10.20 0.88
C TRP A 122 -15.19 -9.45 1.67
N ALA A 123 -14.14 -10.15 2.13
CA ALA A 123 -13.04 -9.56 2.89
C ALA A 123 -12.27 -8.48 2.13
N HIS A 124 -12.16 -8.63 0.80
CA HIS A 124 -11.47 -7.63 -0.02
C HIS A 124 -12.33 -6.37 -0.20
N MET A 125 -13.52 -6.47 -0.78
CA MET A 125 -14.34 -5.29 -1.09
C MET A 125 -15.83 -5.49 -0.81
N GLY A 126 -16.35 -6.71 -0.71
CA GLY A 126 -17.79 -6.92 -0.53
C GLY A 126 -18.35 -6.26 0.74
N TRP A 127 -17.61 -6.32 1.85
CA TRP A 127 -18.04 -5.75 3.13
C TRP A 127 -18.33 -4.25 3.10
N ILE A 128 -17.59 -3.47 2.29
CA ILE A 128 -17.76 -2.01 2.21
C ILE A 128 -18.93 -1.61 1.33
N LEU A 129 -19.35 -2.50 0.42
CA LEU A 129 -20.42 -2.27 -0.55
C LEU A 129 -21.81 -2.62 0.01
N MET A 130 -21.88 -3.21 1.20
CA MET A 130 -23.09 -3.80 1.77
C MET A 130 -23.50 -3.11 3.08
N GLY A 131 -24.79 -3.18 3.40
CA GLY A 131 -25.36 -2.62 4.62
C GLY A 131 -25.55 -1.10 4.60
N LYS A 132 -25.73 -0.52 5.79
CA LYS A 132 -25.93 0.93 5.95
C LYS A 132 -24.59 1.66 5.98
N SER A 133 -24.54 2.82 5.32
CA SER A 133 -23.38 3.71 5.36
C SER A 133 -23.17 4.26 6.77
N MET A 134 -22.21 3.68 7.51
CA MET A 134 -21.80 4.19 8.83
C MET A 134 -20.58 5.11 8.76
N HIS A 135 -20.10 5.47 7.56
CA HIS A 135 -18.89 6.27 7.36
C HIS A 135 -18.90 7.63 8.09
N HIS A 136 -20.08 8.11 8.47
CA HIS A 136 -20.30 9.35 9.22
C HIS A 136 -21.13 9.16 10.50
N ASP A 137 -21.51 7.93 10.87
CA ASP A 137 -22.39 7.67 12.01
C ASP A 137 -21.59 7.64 13.32
N THR A 138 -21.31 8.85 13.81
CA THR A 138 -20.63 9.04 15.10
C THR A 138 -21.44 8.52 16.27
N THR A 139 -22.77 8.58 16.21
CA THR A 139 -23.67 8.21 17.30
C THR A 139 -23.67 6.71 17.58
N THR A 140 -23.79 5.88 16.54
CA THR A 140 -23.81 4.42 16.68
C THR A 140 -22.43 3.86 17.03
N LEU A 141 -21.37 4.47 16.48
CA LEU A 141 -19.99 3.99 16.62
C LEU A 141 -19.28 4.50 17.86
N ALA A 142 -19.75 5.57 18.49
CA ALA A 142 -19.14 6.15 19.70
C ALA A 142 -18.92 5.13 20.82
N ARG A 143 -19.77 4.09 20.93
CA ARG A 143 -19.61 3.03 21.94
C ARG A 143 -18.32 2.21 21.78
N TYR A 144 -17.77 2.12 20.56
CA TYR A 144 -16.53 1.41 20.26
C TYR A 144 -15.29 2.32 20.30
N VAL A 145 -15.50 3.63 20.14
CA VAL A 145 -14.45 4.65 20.09
C VAL A 145 -14.75 5.86 20.98
N PRO A 146 -15.01 5.67 22.29
CA PRO A 146 -15.39 6.75 23.20
C PRO A 146 -14.28 7.81 23.36
N ASP A 147 -13.04 7.45 23.08
CA ASP A 147 -11.88 8.34 23.05
C ASP A 147 -11.93 9.33 21.88
N LEU A 148 -12.29 8.89 20.68
CA LEU A 148 -12.43 9.77 19.51
C LEU A 148 -13.73 10.57 19.54
N ALA A 149 -14.81 9.97 20.05
CA ALA A 149 -16.13 10.62 20.13
C ALA A 149 -16.15 11.85 21.05
N LYS A 150 -15.21 11.94 22.00
CA LYS A 150 -15.04 13.10 22.90
C LYS A 150 -14.18 14.22 22.29
N ASP A 151 -13.44 13.94 21.22
CA ASP A 151 -12.55 14.89 20.58
C ASP A 151 -13.29 15.62 19.45
N LYS A 152 -13.51 16.93 19.62
CA LYS A 152 -14.30 17.76 18.69
C LYS A 152 -13.73 17.75 17.26
N PHE A 153 -12.41 17.70 17.11
CA PHE A 153 -11.78 17.64 15.80
C PHE A 153 -12.08 16.30 15.13
N HIS A 154 -11.95 15.19 15.84
CA HIS A 154 -12.22 13.86 15.28
C HIS A 154 -13.69 13.67 14.89
N VAL A 155 -14.62 14.22 15.67
CA VAL A 155 -16.05 14.26 15.31
C VAL A 155 -16.28 15.10 14.06
N TRP A 156 -15.69 16.30 14.00
CA TRP A 156 -15.81 17.20 12.85
C TRP A 156 -15.23 16.59 11.57
N ILE A 157 -13.98 16.12 11.61
CA ILE A 157 -13.32 15.54 10.44
C ILE A 157 -13.99 14.22 10.02
N THR A 158 -14.59 13.45 10.93
CA THR A 158 -15.41 12.28 10.55
C THR A 158 -16.60 12.69 9.68
N LYS A 159 -17.29 13.77 10.04
CA LYS A 159 -18.43 14.29 9.26
C LYS A 159 -17.99 14.81 7.89
N TYR A 160 -16.83 15.44 7.81
CA TYR A 160 -16.33 16.12 6.61
C TYR A 160 -15.11 15.43 5.96
N HIS A 161 -14.92 14.13 6.17
CA HIS A 161 -13.69 13.42 5.75
C HIS A 161 -13.47 13.44 4.23
N TYR A 162 -14.50 13.65 3.42
CA TYR A 162 -14.37 13.79 1.97
C TYR A 162 -13.83 15.18 1.54
N VAL A 163 -13.92 16.20 2.40
CA VAL A 163 -13.54 17.58 2.07
C VAL A 163 -12.04 17.71 1.75
N PRO A 164 -11.10 17.13 2.54
CA PRO A 164 -9.68 17.14 2.18
C PRO A 164 -9.38 16.55 0.81
N MET A 165 -10.10 15.49 0.40
CA MET A 165 -9.95 14.88 -0.92
C MET A 165 -10.40 15.84 -2.04
N ILE A 166 -11.55 16.52 -1.87
CA ILE A 166 -12.06 17.50 -2.85
C ILE A 166 -11.08 18.66 -2.99
N VAL A 167 -10.61 19.22 -1.86
CA VAL A 167 -9.65 20.32 -1.84
C VAL A 167 -8.35 19.91 -2.55
N LEU A 168 -7.83 18.72 -2.25
CA LEU A 168 -6.67 18.19 -2.95
C LEU A 168 -6.90 18.06 -4.46
N GLY A 169 -8.07 17.58 -4.88
CA GLY A 169 -8.42 17.45 -6.31
C GLY A 169 -8.39 18.80 -7.03
N VAL A 170 -8.97 19.84 -6.42
CA VAL A 170 -8.95 21.21 -6.97
C VAL A 170 -7.52 21.75 -7.05
N ILE A 171 -6.70 21.53 -6.01
CA ILE A 171 -5.29 21.95 -6.00
C ILE A 171 -4.51 21.26 -7.12
N LEU A 172 -4.68 19.95 -7.29
CA LEU A 172 -3.99 19.18 -8.33
C LEU A 172 -4.40 19.63 -9.73
N LEU A 173 -5.70 19.89 -9.94
CA LEU A 173 -6.20 20.43 -11.19
C LEU A 173 -5.61 21.80 -11.50
N ALA A 174 -5.50 22.68 -10.50
CA ALA A 174 -4.95 24.02 -10.67
C ALA A 174 -3.44 24.01 -10.96
N ILE A 175 -2.68 23.12 -10.33
CA ILE A 175 -1.20 23.09 -10.44
C ILE A 175 -0.74 22.31 -11.68
N GLY A 176 -1.38 21.20 -12.01
CA GLY A 176 -0.90 20.27 -13.04
C GLY A 176 -1.98 19.74 -13.98
N GLY A 177 -3.15 20.37 -13.97
CA GLY A 177 -4.25 20.04 -14.88
C GLY A 177 -4.85 18.65 -14.63
N LEU A 178 -5.57 18.18 -15.66
CA LEU A 178 -6.21 16.85 -15.64
C LEU A 178 -5.22 15.71 -15.33
N PRO A 179 -3.98 15.66 -15.86
CA PRO A 179 -3.04 14.59 -15.52
C PRO A 179 -2.82 14.42 -14.01
N PHE A 180 -2.57 15.53 -13.30
CA PHE A 180 -2.29 15.49 -11.87
C PHE A 180 -3.54 15.11 -11.06
N MET A 181 -4.70 15.65 -11.41
CA MET A 181 -5.96 15.29 -10.75
C MET A 181 -6.30 13.82 -11.00
N MET A 182 -6.21 13.35 -12.25
CA MET A 182 -6.58 11.99 -12.63
C MET A 182 -5.69 10.94 -11.95
N TRP A 183 -4.37 11.15 -11.95
CA TRP A 183 -3.44 10.23 -11.29
C TRP A 183 -3.42 10.39 -9.77
N GLY A 184 -3.36 11.63 -9.28
CA GLY A 184 -3.23 11.95 -7.86
C GLY A 184 -4.51 11.74 -7.05
N ILE A 185 -5.69 11.74 -7.69
CA ILE A 185 -6.97 11.39 -7.05
C ILE A 185 -7.37 9.97 -7.43
N PHE A 186 -7.69 9.69 -8.70
CA PHE A 186 -8.37 8.44 -9.05
C PHE A 186 -7.47 7.21 -8.98
N VAL A 187 -6.37 7.18 -9.74
CA VAL A 187 -5.45 6.03 -9.74
C VAL A 187 -4.89 5.78 -8.35
N ARG A 188 -4.39 6.84 -7.71
CA ARG A 188 -3.81 6.76 -6.37
C ARG A 188 -4.80 6.23 -5.33
N THR A 189 -6.05 6.67 -5.37
CA THR A 189 -7.08 6.20 -4.43
C THR A 189 -7.41 4.73 -4.68
N VAL A 190 -7.64 4.32 -5.93
CA VAL A 190 -7.95 2.91 -6.26
C VAL A 190 -6.81 1.98 -5.87
N VAL A 191 -5.56 2.34 -6.18
CA VAL A 191 -4.38 1.58 -5.74
C VAL A 191 -4.30 1.51 -4.23
N GLY A 192 -4.53 2.62 -3.53
CA GLY A 192 -4.55 2.69 -2.07
C GLY A 192 -5.61 1.78 -1.46
N LEU A 193 -6.85 1.85 -1.94
CA LEU A 193 -7.97 1.02 -1.50
C LEU A 193 -7.65 -0.47 -1.63
N HIS A 194 -7.21 -0.91 -2.82
CA HIS A 194 -6.84 -2.31 -3.02
C HIS A 194 -5.64 -2.75 -2.17
N ALA A 195 -4.68 -1.87 -1.91
CA ALA A 195 -3.56 -2.16 -1.02
C ALA A 195 -4.06 -2.40 0.42
N THR A 196 -4.93 -1.54 0.94
CA THR A 196 -5.51 -1.71 2.29
C THR A 196 -6.41 -2.94 2.36
N TRP A 197 -7.27 -3.16 1.38
CA TRP A 197 -8.15 -4.32 1.30
C TRP A 197 -7.40 -5.65 1.15
N ALA A 198 -6.21 -5.64 0.54
CA ALA A 198 -5.33 -6.79 0.51
C ALA A 198 -4.80 -7.16 1.91
N VAL A 199 -4.74 -6.22 2.85
CA VAL A 199 -4.48 -6.54 4.26
C VAL A 199 -5.61 -7.43 4.78
N ASN A 200 -6.86 -6.99 4.68
CA ASN A 200 -8.02 -7.74 5.16
C ASN A 200 -8.14 -9.12 4.49
N SER A 201 -7.89 -9.20 3.18
CA SER A 201 -8.06 -10.44 2.42
C SER A 201 -6.79 -11.30 2.40
N ILE A 202 -5.76 -10.89 1.67
CA ILE A 202 -4.56 -11.70 1.41
C ILE A 202 -3.87 -12.06 2.72
N THR A 203 -3.72 -11.11 3.66
CA THR A 203 -2.98 -11.40 4.88
C THR A 203 -3.74 -12.28 5.87
N HIS A 204 -5.04 -12.52 5.70
CA HIS A 204 -5.75 -13.56 6.47
C HIS A 204 -5.86 -14.91 5.76
N MET A 205 -5.41 -15.01 4.51
CA MET A 205 -5.50 -16.26 3.73
C MET A 205 -4.13 -16.83 3.37
N TRP A 206 -3.13 -15.99 3.13
CA TRP A 206 -1.86 -16.40 2.55
C TRP A 206 -0.64 -15.61 3.04
N GLY A 207 0.25 -16.33 3.70
CA GLY A 207 1.53 -15.80 4.17
C GLY A 207 2.21 -16.74 5.18
N SER A 208 3.23 -16.21 5.84
CA SER A 208 3.94 -16.90 6.92
C SER A 208 3.35 -16.55 8.28
N ARG A 209 3.55 -17.39 9.29
CA ARG A 209 3.12 -17.07 10.66
C ARG A 209 4.30 -17.22 11.60
N ARG A 210 4.55 -16.16 12.36
CA ARG A 210 5.55 -16.13 13.43
C ARG A 210 4.91 -16.46 14.76
N PHE A 211 3.66 -16.05 14.98
CA PHE A 211 2.97 -16.19 16.25
C PHE A 211 1.70 -17.02 16.13
N SER A 212 1.38 -17.72 17.22
CA SER A 212 0.09 -18.36 17.37
C SER A 212 -0.91 -17.28 17.75
N THR A 213 -1.91 -17.08 16.88
CA THR A 213 -3.04 -16.17 17.10
C THR A 213 -4.33 -16.96 16.94
N ARG A 214 -5.42 -16.45 17.52
CA ARG A 214 -6.76 -17.08 17.44
C ARG A 214 -7.45 -16.90 16.08
N ASP A 215 -6.84 -16.12 15.20
CA ASP A 215 -7.30 -15.76 13.87
C ASP A 215 -6.39 -16.38 12.79
N LEU A 216 -6.73 -16.15 11.53
CA LEU A 216 -6.06 -16.62 10.33
C LEU A 216 -4.99 -15.64 9.82
N SER A 217 -4.68 -14.56 10.55
CA SER A 217 -3.66 -13.57 10.15
C SER A 217 -2.30 -14.21 9.82
N THR A 218 -1.64 -13.66 8.80
CA THR A 218 -0.35 -14.08 8.25
C THR A 218 0.50 -12.86 7.88
N ASN A 219 1.81 -13.03 7.88
CA ASN A 219 2.76 -12.06 7.37
C ASN A 219 2.96 -12.27 5.86
N ASN A 220 2.72 -11.23 5.07
CA ASN A 220 2.90 -11.23 3.63
C ASN A 220 3.82 -10.08 3.19
N PHE A 221 4.98 -10.42 2.64
CA PHE A 221 6.01 -9.45 2.24
C PHE A 221 5.52 -8.49 1.15
N LEU A 222 4.82 -8.98 0.12
CA LEU A 222 4.34 -8.12 -0.96
C LEU A 222 3.32 -7.11 -0.44
N VAL A 223 2.36 -7.57 0.36
CA VAL A 223 1.39 -6.67 1.00
C VAL A 223 2.13 -5.67 1.89
N ALA A 224 3.15 -6.08 2.64
CA ALA A 224 3.92 -5.19 3.50
C ALA A 224 4.62 -4.06 2.71
N ILE A 225 5.16 -4.34 1.53
CA ILE A 225 5.76 -3.32 0.68
C ILE A 225 4.71 -2.32 0.17
N PHE A 226 3.58 -2.80 -0.38
CA PHE A 226 2.52 -1.92 -0.90
C PHE A 226 1.75 -1.18 0.19
N THR A 227 1.79 -1.65 1.44
CA THR A 227 1.09 -1.02 2.57
C THR A 227 2.04 -0.38 3.57
N PHE A 228 3.30 -0.17 3.19
CA PHE A 228 4.29 0.52 4.00
C PHE A 228 4.57 -0.15 5.37
N GLY A 229 4.27 -1.45 5.50
CA GLY A 229 4.52 -2.26 6.69
C GLY A 229 3.30 -2.99 7.26
N GLU A 230 2.09 -2.75 6.75
CA GLU A 230 0.86 -3.36 7.31
C GLU A 230 0.68 -4.83 6.97
N GLY A 231 1.38 -5.33 5.96
CA GLY A 231 1.42 -6.76 5.62
C GLY A 231 2.15 -7.66 6.62
N TRP A 232 2.82 -7.12 7.64
CA TRP A 232 3.31 -7.89 8.80
C TRP A 232 2.17 -8.22 9.77
N HIS A 233 1.11 -8.81 9.23
CA HIS A 233 -0.20 -8.82 9.86
C HIS A 233 -0.32 -9.85 11.00
N ASN A 234 0.35 -10.99 10.90
CA ASN A 234 0.41 -11.94 12.02
C ASN A 234 1.22 -11.40 13.20
N ASN A 235 2.31 -10.66 12.93
CA ASN A 235 3.04 -9.95 13.98
C ASN A 235 2.15 -8.93 14.68
N HIS A 236 1.39 -8.17 13.88
CA HIS A 236 0.44 -7.18 14.35
C HIS A 236 -0.68 -7.81 15.19
N HIS A 237 -1.36 -8.85 14.71
CA HIS A 237 -2.44 -9.52 15.43
C HIS A 237 -1.98 -10.16 16.76
N ALA A 238 -0.74 -10.63 16.83
CA ALA A 238 -0.17 -11.14 18.07
C ALA A 238 0.12 -10.01 19.09
N HIS A 239 0.51 -8.84 18.59
CA HIS A 239 0.93 -7.71 19.43
C HIS A 239 0.36 -6.37 18.92
N PRO A 240 -0.97 -6.17 18.99
CA PRO A 240 -1.65 -5.09 18.26
C PRO A 240 -1.23 -3.70 18.72
N THR A 241 -0.83 -3.54 19.99
CA THR A 241 -0.36 -2.26 20.52
C THR A 241 1.06 -1.90 20.13
N SER A 242 1.82 -2.78 19.46
CA SER A 242 3.18 -2.47 19.01
C SER A 242 3.15 -1.46 17.88
N ALA A 243 3.86 -0.34 18.01
CA ALA A 243 4.03 0.62 16.91
C ALA A 243 4.92 0.10 15.77
N ARG A 244 5.60 -1.03 15.97
CA ARG A 244 6.47 -1.69 14.99
C ARG A 244 5.88 -3.06 14.66
N HIS A 245 5.44 -3.26 13.42
CA HIS A 245 4.88 -4.54 12.96
C HIS A 245 5.96 -5.42 12.33
N GLY A 246 6.94 -4.83 11.63
CA GLY A 246 8.12 -5.54 11.16
C GLY A 246 9.13 -5.74 12.29
N LEU A 247 9.17 -6.92 12.90
CA LEU A 247 9.91 -7.21 14.13
C LEU A 247 11.37 -7.64 13.89
N THR A 248 11.69 -8.11 12.69
CA THR A 248 13.06 -8.50 12.30
C THR A 248 13.69 -7.52 11.29
N TRP A 249 14.97 -7.67 10.99
CA TRP A 249 15.71 -6.72 10.13
C TRP A 249 15.29 -6.75 8.66
N TYR A 250 14.81 -7.90 8.17
CA TYR A 250 14.32 -8.06 6.79
C TYR A 250 12.82 -7.70 6.66
N GLU A 251 12.13 -7.51 7.79
CA GLU A 251 10.73 -7.09 7.80
C GLU A 251 10.65 -5.56 7.70
N VAL A 252 10.80 -5.06 6.46
CA VAL A 252 10.78 -3.62 6.16
C VAL A 252 9.43 -3.01 6.54
N ASP A 253 9.45 -1.97 7.36
CA ASP A 253 8.26 -1.32 7.93
C ASP A 253 8.46 0.21 7.86
N LEU A 254 7.98 0.82 6.77
CA LEU A 254 8.14 2.25 6.52
C LEU A 254 7.34 3.11 7.51
N ASN A 255 6.17 2.62 7.94
CA ASN A 255 5.36 3.27 8.97
C ASN A 255 6.12 3.33 10.31
N TRP A 256 6.82 2.26 10.68
CA TRP A 256 7.71 2.27 11.85
C TRP A 256 8.85 3.29 11.67
N TYR A 257 9.48 3.36 10.50
CA TYR A 257 10.54 4.35 10.26
C TYR A 257 10.02 5.79 10.37
N GLY A 258 8.81 6.06 9.88
CA GLY A 258 8.15 7.36 10.07
C GLY A 258 7.89 7.69 11.54
N ILE A 259 7.39 6.74 12.34
CA ILE A 259 7.21 6.91 13.78
C ILE A 259 8.56 7.12 14.49
N TRP A 260 9.61 6.42 14.07
CA TRP A 260 10.95 6.61 14.58
C TRP A 260 11.50 8.01 14.28
N VAL A 261 11.25 8.56 13.07
CA VAL A 261 11.58 9.95 12.75
C VAL A 261 10.81 10.94 13.63
N LEU A 262 9.50 10.71 13.86
CA LEU A 262 8.76 11.55 14.81
C LEU A 262 9.36 11.47 16.22
N LYS A 263 9.81 10.29 16.65
CA LYS A 263 10.49 10.12 17.94
C LYS A 263 11.78 10.92 18.03
N THR A 264 12.64 10.85 17.01
CA THR A 264 13.93 11.55 17.00
C THR A 264 13.75 13.07 16.98
N LEU A 265 12.67 13.56 16.37
CA LEU A 265 12.27 14.97 16.39
C LEU A 265 11.56 15.40 17.70
N GLY A 266 11.36 14.50 18.67
CA GLY A 266 10.64 14.79 19.91
C GLY A 266 9.11 14.92 19.73
N LEU A 267 8.58 14.52 18.57
CA LEU A 267 7.16 14.57 18.22
C LEU A 267 6.42 13.27 18.52
N ALA A 268 7.11 12.20 18.91
CA ALA A 268 6.47 10.96 19.37
C ALA A 268 7.11 10.43 20.65
N TRP A 269 6.28 9.99 21.60
CA TRP A 269 6.69 9.41 22.88
C TRP A 269 5.78 8.22 23.27
N ASP A 270 6.06 7.59 24.42
CA ASP A 270 5.35 6.39 24.92
C ASP A 270 5.19 5.29 23.87
N ILE A 271 6.24 5.07 23.07
CA ILE A 271 6.22 4.12 21.96
C ILE A 271 6.28 2.70 22.50
N ARG A 272 5.21 1.96 22.28
CA ARG A 272 5.10 0.53 22.57
C ARG A 272 5.81 -0.26 21.48
N LYS A 273 6.71 -1.14 21.89
CA LYS A 273 7.44 -2.05 21.01
C LYS A 273 7.52 -3.42 21.64
N VAL A 274 7.39 -4.43 20.79
CA VAL A 274 7.69 -5.81 21.15
C VAL A 274 9.20 -6.01 21.19
N ASN A 275 9.69 -6.62 22.27
CA ASN A 275 11.04 -7.18 22.32
C ASN A 275 10.98 -8.68 22.02
N LEU A 276 11.41 -9.09 20.83
CA LEU A 276 11.40 -10.50 20.43
C LEU A 276 12.21 -11.40 21.38
N ALA A 277 13.26 -10.88 22.03
CA ALA A 277 14.08 -11.65 22.96
C ALA A 277 13.33 -11.99 24.27
N GLU A 278 12.28 -11.24 24.60
CA GLU A 278 11.48 -11.42 25.81
C GLU A 278 10.27 -12.35 25.59
N ILE A 279 9.96 -12.72 24.33
CA ILE A 279 8.83 -13.59 24.01
C ILE A 279 9.23 -15.05 24.20
N LYS A 280 8.84 -15.63 25.35
CA LYS A 280 8.91 -17.07 25.61
C LYS A 280 7.60 -17.74 25.16
N GLY A 281 7.67 -18.68 24.21
CA GLY A 281 6.58 -19.64 23.97
C GLY A 281 5.42 -19.21 23.04
N GLY A 282 5.53 -18.09 22.31
CA GLY A 282 4.51 -17.65 21.34
C GLY A 282 4.86 -17.90 19.87
N LEU A 283 6.07 -18.40 19.59
CA LEU A 283 6.56 -18.59 18.22
C LEU A 283 5.99 -19.89 17.62
N VAL A 284 5.35 -19.79 16.46
CA VAL A 284 4.96 -20.96 15.66
C VAL A 284 6.16 -21.39 14.85
N ALA A 285 6.48 -22.68 14.85
CA ALA A 285 7.43 -23.23 13.90
C ALA A 285 6.90 -22.94 12.49
N ALA A 286 7.65 -22.19 11.68
CA ALA A 286 7.22 -21.79 10.34
C ALA A 286 6.68 -23.01 9.57
N PRO A 287 5.45 -22.96 9.01
CA PRO A 287 4.86 -24.13 8.35
C PRO A 287 5.64 -24.61 7.12
N ASN A 288 6.59 -23.82 6.62
CA ASN A 288 7.48 -24.17 5.53
C ASN A 288 8.92 -24.09 6.02
N GLY A 289 9.55 -25.27 6.12
CA GLY A 289 10.89 -25.48 6.64
C GLY A 289 11.93 -24.52 6.06
N GLY A 290 12.72 -23.94 6.95
CA GLY A 290 13.78 -23.01 6.60
C GLY A 290 14.47 -22.37 7.79
N LEU A 291 14.76 -23.14 8.84
CA LEU A 291 15.86 -22.82 9.75
C LEU A 291 16.76 -24.06 9.80
N ASP A 292 17.79 -24.04 8.96
CA ASP A 292 18.81 -25.07 8.93
C ASP A 292 19.72 -24.90 10.16
N ALA A 293 19.27 -25.46 11.29
CA ALA A 293 20.13 -25.80 12.40
C ALA A 293 20.56 -27.25 12.23
N ARG A 294 21.78 -27.45 11.72
CA ARG A 294 22.50 -28.72 11.61
C ARG A 294 22.03 -29.79 12.61
N ARG A 295 21.47 -30.89 12.11
CA ARG A 295 21.89 -32.28 12.41
C ARG A 295 21.01 -33.32 11.69
N SER A 296 21.70 -34.13 10.88
CA SER A 296 21.49 -35.55 10.60
C SER A 296 20.23 -36.23 11.15
N THR A 297 19.35 -36.74 10.28
CA THR A 297 19.28 -38.15 9.84
C THR A 297 17.91 -38.46 9.22
N GLY A 298 17.92 -39.08 8.03
CA GLY A 298 16.94 -40.14 7.69
C GLY A 298 15.65 -39.77 6.95
N ARG A 299 15.62 -40.15 5.66
CA ARG A 299 14.45 -40.50 4.81
C ARG A 299 13.48 -39.38 4.38
N THR A 300 13.61 -39.00 3.11
CA THR A 300 12.62 -38.33 2.28
C THR A 300 11.58 -39.31 1.70
N PRO A 301 10.28 -38.98 1.70
CA PRO A 301 9.34 -39.52 0.71
C PRO A 301 9.16 -38.54 -0.45
N ARG A 302 9.34 -39.03 -1.68
CA ARG A 302 9.05 -38.32 -2.94
C ARG A 302 7.59 -37.84 -2.96
N ARG A 303 7.36 -36.56 -3.27
CA ARG A 303 6.06 -36.08 -3.79
C ARG A 303 6.24 -35.62 -5.24
N SER A 304 5.32 -36.09 -6.08
CA SER A 304 5.25 -35.84 -7.52
C SER A 304 5.01 -34.36 -7.83
N ILE A 305 5.78 -33.88 -8.80
CA ILE A 305 5.70 -32.57 -9.43
C ILE A 305 4.38 -32.44 -10.19
N GLY A 306 3.65 -31.35 -9.94
CA GLY A 306 2.46 -31.03 -10.72
C GLY A 306 1.83 -29.72 -10.28
N GLN A 307 2.49 -28.59 -10.58
CA GLN A 307 1.84 -27.28 -10.81
C GLN A 307 2.92 -26.26 -11.22
N LYS A 308 3.10 -26.13 -12.54
CA LYS A 308 3.74 -24.96 -13.15
C LYS A 308 2.62 -24.00 -13.61
N TRP A 309 2.94 -22.71 -13.54
CA TRP A 309 2.27 -21.57 -14.17
C TRP A 309 1.11 -20.92 -13.40
N ILE A 310 1.41 -19.80 -12.72
CA ILE A 310 0.77 -18.47 -12.85
C ILE A 310 1.67 -17.49 -12.07
N VAL A 311 2.81 -17.12 -12.66
CA VAL A 311 3.55 -15.88 -12.36
C VAL A 311 4.31 -15.52 -13.62
N LEU A 312 3.62 -14.95 -14.62
CA LEU A 312 4.23 -14.14 -15.68
C LEU A 312 3.12 -13.45 -16.49
N ALA A 313 2.59 -12.34 -15.98
CA ALA A 313 1.68 -11.46 -16.73
C ALA A 313 1.95 -9.97 -16.48
N ILE A 314 3.17 -9.62 -16.05
CA ILE A 314 3.66 -8.23 -16.00
C ILE A 314 5.13 -8.24 -16.44
N ALA A 315 5.37 -8.54 -17.72
CA ALA A 315 6.66 -8.32 -18.38
C ALA A 315 6.52 -8.47 -19.90
N PHE A 316 5.53 -7.81 -20.52
CA PHE A 316 5.48 -7.66 -21.98
C PHE A 316 4.53 -6.51 -22.33
N GLN A 317 5.01 -5.26 -22.22
CA GLN A 317 4.46 -4.10 -22.96
C GLN A 317 5.38 -2.86 -22.83
N LEU A 318 6.67 -3.00 -23.15
CA LEU A 318 7.57 -1.85 -23.40
C LEU A 318 8.62 -2.22 -24.45
N ARG A 319 8.13 -2.61 -25.62
CA ARG A 319 8.89 -2.61 -26.88
C ARG A 319 7.82 -2.35 -27.94
N ASP A 320 7.98 -1.30 -28.72
CA ASP A 320 7.12 -0.86 -29.83
C ASP A 320 6.35 0.44 -29.59
N THR A 321 7.09 1.52 -29.27
CA THR A 321 6.79 2.84 -29.84
C THR A 321 8.06 3.67 -29.77
N ILE A 322 8.81 3.76 -30.88
CA ILE A 322 9.67 4.90 -31.28
C ILE A 322 10.33 4.53 -32.63
N VAL A 323 10.08 5.40 -33.61
CA VAL A 323 10.61 5.51 -34.99
C VAL A 323 10.01 4.59 -36.06
N THR A 324 8.96 5.09 -36.72
CA THR A 324 8.87 5.04 -38.18
C THR A 324 8.62 6.46 -38.70
N SER A 325 9.70 7.14 -39.06
CA SER A 325 9.66 8.19 -40.06
C SER A 325 10.99 8.19 -40.81
N GLU A 326 10.85 8.12 -42.14
CA GLU A 326 11.83 8.52 -43.15
C GLU A 326 12.91 7.50 -43.52
N GLY A 327 12.67 6.88 -44.68
CA GLY A 327 13.74 6.37 -45.51
C GLY A 327 14.47 7.51 -46.21
N LEU A 328 15.78 7.38 -46.31
CA LEU A 328 16.57 7.84 -47.45
C LEU A 328 17.91 7.10 -47.41
N HIS A 329 18.12 6.29 -48.44
CA HIS A 329 19.39 5.70 -48.78
C HIS A 329 20.43 6.80 -49.03
N ALA A 330 21.57 6.73 -48.35
CA ALA A 330 22.81 7.33 -48.80
C ALA A 330 23.97 6.52 -48.22
N ASP A 331 24.79 6.02 -49.13
CA ASP A 331 25.97 5.18 -48.91
C ASP A 331 26.99 5.85 -47.98
N PHE A 332 27.54 5.09 -47.03
CA PHE A 332 28.76 5.46 -46.32
C PHE A 332 29.58 4.20 -45.99
N GLU A 333 30.62 3.97 -46.79
CA GLU A 333 31.70 3.03 -46.49
C GLU A 333 32.56 3.52 -45.31
N PRO A 334 33.14 2.63 -44.50
CA PRO A 334 34.05 3.01 -43.42
C PRO A 334 35.45 3.33 -43.94
N PRO A 335 36.17 4.33 -43.36
CA PRO A 335 37.51 4.66 -43.83
C PRO A 335 38.53 3.62 -43.35
N GLN A 336 39.30 3.10 -44.29
CA GLN A 336 40.54 2.36 -44.06
C GLN A 336 41.62 3.33 -43.59
N ASN A 337 42.30 2.96 -42.50
CA ASN A 337 43.56 3.57 -42.10
C ASN A 337 44.65 3.11 -43.06
N ASP A 338 45.26 4.04 -43.80
CA ASP A 338 46.56 3.79 -44.43
C ASP A 338 47.54 4.93 -44.17
N CYS A 339 48.70 4.50 -43.70
CA CYS A 339 49.85 5.30 -43.32
C CYS A 339 50.52 5.95 -44.54
N LEU A 340 50.75 7.26 -44.40
CA LEU A 340 51.94 8.02 -44.79
C LEU A 340 52.96 7.30 -45.70
N LEU A 341 53.13 7.80 -46.93
CA LEU A 341 54.45 7.90 -47.58
C LEU A 341 54.50 9.06 -48.60
N HIS A 342 55.44 9.97 -48.33
CA HIS A 342 56.09 10.96 -49.18
C HIS A 342 55.89 10.89 -50.71
N ARG A 343 55.56 12.03 -51.34
CA ARG A 343 56.53 12.87 -52.11
C ARG A 343 55.87 14.12 -52.68
N ALA A 344 56.41 15.26 -52.29
CA ALA A 344 56.10 16.58 -52.82
C ALA A 344 56.71 16.77 -54.23
N GLY A 345 55.96 17.42 -55.10
CA GLY A 345 56.47 18.01 -56.33
C GLY A 345 55.67 19.26 -56.66
N ARG A 346 56.35 20.41 -56.66
CA ARG A 346 56.19 21.59 -57.56
C ARG A 346 56.74 22.85 -56.87
N GLY A 347 57.80 23.41 -57.44
CA GLY A 347 58.01 24.87 -57.46
C GLY A 347 57.46 25.44 -58.79
N PRO A 348 57.84 26.67 -59.19
CA PRO A 348 58.22 27.82 -58.38
C PRO A 348 57.45 29.11 -58.82
N GLY A 349 57.47 30.13 -57.97
CA GLY A 349 57.09 31.51 -58.30
C GLY A 349 56.83 32.28 -57.01
N GLY A 350 57.37 33.46 -56.75
CA GLY A 350 58.23 34.37 -57.49
C GLY A 350 58.45 35.62 -56.62
N ALA A 351 59.48 36.39 -56.96
CA ALA A 351 59.73 37.79 -56.60
C ALA A 351 59.99 38.17 -55.12
N ARG A 352 61.27 38.42 -54.83
CA ARG A 352 61.77 39.29 -53.76
C ARG A 352 61.69 40.75 -54.22
N GLY A 353 61.20 41.64 -53.36
CA GLY A 353 61.47 43.08 -53.41
C GLY A 353 62.24 43.49 -52.15
N ARG A 354 63.42 44.08 -52.34
CA ARG A 354 64.13 44.94 -51.38
C ARG A 354 64.45 46.24 -52.10
N ALA A 355 64.14 47.35 -51.45
CA ALA A 355 64.95 48.54 -51.38
C ALA A 355 64.83 49.04 -49.94
#